data_AF-A0A375C624-F1
#
_entry.id   AF-A0A375C624-F1
#
_cell.length_a   1.000
_cell.length_b   1.000
_cell.length_c   1.000
_cell.angle_alpha   90.00
_cell.angle_beta   90.00
_cell.angle_gamma   90.00
#
_symmetry.space_group_name_H-M   'P 1'
#
loop_
_entity.id
_entity.type
_entity.pdbx_description
1 polymer ?
#
loop_
_entity_poly.entity_id
_entity_poly.type
_entity_poly.pdbx_seq_one_letter_code
_entity_poly.pdbx_strand_id
1 'polypeptide(L)'
;MQKTKLKPYDVARNLDQDAWFLYQTTSVSYYVQCARLCEEFADLYNAFLTGHGIHGQARLDYWVSRYLTHAHNIRRGIEFIKHSGDYMPMIDFLNTPWTDYRGLVEQPLGWMRDEQRQQWDRAFQRLSYACDSAQTTLKNNETKGGHWLSRASIGNDRIYLERDDSHAGDMADAIRFAREYHIVSPPSAYPRHTIDADLCALPGKPCPRTGVWVPVQWLEGANDFSLAFCIQGRPMQPAYRIVGLELSNPFDGFDDEMAAEYEAIAKGSPVTESVDTTWSFVQASPEV
;
A
#
# COMPACT_ATOMS: atom_id res chain seq x y z
N MET A 1 14.24 23.95 10.30
CA MET A 1 14.33 22.48 10.19
C MET A 1 15.79 22.11 10.18
N GLN A 2 16.25 21.31 11.15
CA GLN A 2 17.53 20.60 11.02
C GLN A 2 17.47 19.81 9.70
N LYS A 3 18.47 19.95 8.85
CA LYS A 3 18.59 19.08 7.66
C LYS A 3 18.86 17.68 8.19
N THR A 4 17.84 16.82 8.22
CA THR A 4 18.02 15.39 8.45
C THR A 4 19.03 14.90 7.42
N LYS A 5 20.10 14.27 7.89
CA LYS A 5 21.12 13.71 7.00
C LYS A 5 20.53 12.45 6.36
N LEU A 6 20.08 12.57 5.12
CA LEU A 6 19.53 11.44 4.38
C LEU A 6 20.65 10.54 3.87
N LYS A 7 20.43 9.23 3.94
CA LYS A 7 21.27 8.27 3.22
C LYS A 7 20.97 8.32 1.73
N PRO A 8 21.96 8.10 0.85
CA PRO A 8 21.73 7.93 -0.58
C PRO A 8 20.76 6.78 -0.88
N TYR A 9 19.98 6.94 -1.94
CA TYR A 9 19.12 5.89 -2.47
C TYR A 9 19.77 5.26 -3.70
N ASP A 10 20.43 4.12 -3.51
CA ASP A 10 21.21 3.43 -4.56
C ASP A 10 20.57 2.10 -5.00
N VAL A 11 19.26 1.94 -4.79
CA VAL A 11 18.54 0.71 -5.13
C VAL A 11 18.24 0.68 -6.62
N ALA A 12 18.70 -0.37 -7.30
CA ALA A 12 18.38 -0.60 -8.71
C ALA A 12 16.92 -1.03 -8.85
N ARG A 13 16.14 -0.25 -9.61
CA ARG A 13 14.71 -0.50 -9.78
C ARG A 13 14.38 -1.26 -11.04
N ASN A 14 13.30 -2.02 -11.00
CA ASN A 14 12.82 -2.84 -12.12
C ASN A 14 11.38 -2.44 -12.49
N LEU A 15 11.22 -1.85 -13.67
CA LEU A 15 9.93 -1.40 -14.20
C LEU A 15 8.90 -2.53 -14.22
N ASP A 16 9.30 -3.72 -14.70
CA ASP A 16 8.37 -4.84 -14.86
C ASP A 16 7.89 -5.37 -13.51
N GLN A 17 8.79 -5.40 -12.53
CA GLN A 17 8.47 -5.79 -11.16
C GLN A 17 7.51 -4.79 -10.49
N ASP A 18 7.83 -3.49 -10.57
CA ASP A 18 7.05 -2.43 -9.92
C ASP A 18 5.67 -2.32 -10.57
N ALA A 19 5.60 -2.38 -11.91
CA ALA A 19 4.35 -2.36 -12.64
C ALA A 19 3.50 -3.61 -12.35
N TRP A 20 4.10 -4.80 -12.34
CA TRP A 20 3.41 -6.04 -11.97
C TRP A 20 2.78 -5.93 -10.58
N PHE A 21 3.53 -5.42 -9.59
CA PHE A 21 3.02 -5.30 -8.23
C PHE A 21 1.83 -4.33 -8.16
N LEU A 22 1.94 -3.15 -8.79
CA LEU A 22 0.85 -2.18 -8.84
C LEU A 22 -0.40 -2.73 -9.56
N TYR A 23 -0.23 -3.47 -10.65
CA TYR A 23 -1.34 -4.15 -11.32
C TYR A 23 -1.96 -5.24 -10.46
N GLN A 24 -1.13 -6.02 -9.76
CA GLN A 24 -1.58 -7.08 -8.87
C GLN A 24 -2.40 -6.51 -7.71
N THR A 25 -1.90 -5.51 -6.98
CA THR A 25 -2.59 -4.94 -5.80
C THR A 25 -3.83 -4.12 -6.13
N THR A 26 -4.02 -3.77 -7.41
CA THR A 26 -5.20 -3.04 -7.90
C THR A 26 -6.18 -3.92 -8.69
N SER A 27 -5.90 -5.21 -8.80
CA SER A 27 -6.74 -6.16 -9.51
C SER A 27 -7.97 -6.56 -8.69
N VAL A 28 -9.05 -6.90 -9.40
CA VAL A 28 -10.27 -7.45 -8.79
C VAL A 28 -9.97 -8.74 -8.01
N SER A 29 -9.10 -9.61 -8.54
CA SER A 29 -8.73 -10.87 -7.89
C SER A 29 -8.04 -10.64 -6.55
N TYR A 30 -7.19 -9.61 -6.45
CA TYR A 30 -6.57 -9.22 -5.17
C TYR A 30 -7.60 -8.71 -4.16
N TYR A 31 -8.57 -7.89 -4.58
CA TYR A 31 -9.65 -7.45 -3.68
C TYR A 31 -10.55 -8.61 -3.23
N VAL A 32 -10.80 -9.61 -4.09
CA VAL A 32 -11.47 -10.85 -3.69
C VAL A 32 -10.67 -11.57 -2.60
N GLN A 33 -9.34 -11.63 -2.74
CA GLN A 33 -8.47 -12.22 -1.73
C GLN A 33 -8.53 -11.45 -0.40
N CYS A 34 -8.56 -10.12 -0.41
CA CYS A 34 -8.78 -9.32 0.81
C CYS A 34 -10.11 -9.66 1.49
N ALA A 35 -11.21 -9.70 0.74
CA ALA A 35 -12.52 -10.06 1.29
C ALA A 35 -12.53 -11.48 1.90
N ARG A 36 -11.89 -12.44 1.22
CA ARG A 36 -11.75 -13.81 1.71
C ARG A 36 -10.93 -13.87 3.00
N LEU A 37 -9.84 -13.11 3.11
CA LEU A 37 -9.04 -13.05 4.33
C LEU A 37 -9.82 -12.47 5.52
N CYS A 38 -10.74 -11.52 5.27
CA CYS A 38 -11.63 -11.02 6.31
C CYS A 38 -12.55 -12.13 6.84
N GLU A 39 -13.10 -12.97 5.96
CA GLU A 39 -13.95 -14.11 6.34
C GLU A 39 -13.13 -15.18 7.06
N GLU A 40 -11.97 -15.56 6.53
CA GLU A 40 -11.08 -16.55 7.17
C GLU A 40 -10.71 -16.12 8.60
N PHE A 41 -10.43 -14.84 8.81
CA PHE A 41 -10.16 -14.31 10.15
C PHE A 41 -11.42 -14.33 11.05
N ALA A 42 -12.57 -13.93 10.52
CA ALA A 42 -13.84 -13.96 11.27
C ALA A 42 -14.21 -15.39 11.69
N ASP A 43 -14.09 -16.35 10.78
CA ASP A 43 -14.38 -17.76 11.01
C ASP A 43 -13.43 -18.38 12.03
N LEU A 44 -12.13 -18.10 11.90
CA LEU A 44 -11.13 -18.51 12.89
C LEU A 44 -11.48 -17.99 14.28
N TYR A 45 -11.78 -16.69 14.37
CA TYR A 45 -12.07 -16.07 15.64
C TYR A 45 -13.37 -16.62 16.25
N ASN A 46 -14.41 -16.76 15.44
CA ASN A 46 -15.67 -17.37 15.83
C ASN A 46 -15.49 -18.80 16.36
N ALA A 47 -14.71 -19.64 15.66
CA ALA A 47 -14.42 -21.00 16.08
C ALA A 47 -13.71 -21.05 17.45
N PHE A 48 -12.81 -20.10 17.73
CA PHE A 48 -12.19 -19.97 19.04
C PHE A 48 -13.21 -19.58 20.13
N LEU A 49 -14.09 -18.61 19.86
CA LEU A 49 -15.15 -18.22 20.80
C LEU A 49 -16.10 -19.38 21.11
N THR A 50 -16.49 -20.14 20.08
CA THR A 50 -17.35 -21.33 20.23
C THR A 50 -16.65 -22.41 21.06
N GLY A 51 -15.38 -22.71 20.75
CA GLY A 51 -14.61 -23.73 21.45
C GLY A 51 -14.39 -23.46 22.93
N HIS A 52 -14.40 -22.17 23.33
CA HIS A 52 -14.31 -21.75 24.72
C HIS A 52 -15.68 -21.45 25.37
N GLY A 53 -16.77 -21.44 24.60
CA GLY A 53 -18.12 -21.18 25.12
C GLY A 53 -18.31 -19.74 25.62
N ILE A 54 -17.63 -18.76 25.01
CA ILE A 54 -17.56 -17.37 25.50
C ILE A 54 -18.28 -16.35 24.60
N HIS A 55 -19.17 -16.82 23.73
CA HIS A 55 -20.08 -15.94 23.01
C HIS A 55 -20.90 -15.06 23.98
N GLY A 56 -21.14 -13.81 23.59
CA GLY A 56 -21.84 -12.79 24.37
C GLY A 56 -20.97 -12.07 25.40
N GLN A 57 -19.68 -12.42 25.53
CA GLN A 57 -18.77 -11.72 26.44
C GLN A 57 -18.12 -10.52 25.77
N ALA A 58 -18.03 -9.40 26.52
CA ALA A 58 -17.45 -8.15 26.06
C ALA A 58 -17.97 -7.74 24.66
N ARG A 59 -17.07 -7.47 23.70
CA ARG A 59 -17.41 -7.19 22.30
C ARG A 59 -16.84 -8.26 21.35
N LEU A 60 -16.67 -9.49 21.82
CA LEU A 60 -16.01 -10.54 21.04
C LEU A 60 -16.80 -10.88 19.76
N ASP A 61 -18.12 -11.08 19.86
CA ASP A 61 -19.00 -11.34 18.70
C ASP A 61 -19.13 -10.15 17.74
N TYR A 62 -19.01 -8.93 18.28
CA TYR A 62 -19.01 -7.72 17.46
C TYR A 62 -17.85 -7.75 16.46
N TRP A 63 -16.67 -8.18 16.90
CA TRP A 63 -15.50 -8.27 16.02
C TRP A 63 -15.69 -9.32 14.93
N VAL A 64 -16.24 -10.50 15.24
CA VAL A 64 -16.60 -11.49 14.21
C VAL A 64 -17.52 -10.85 13.15
N SER A 65 -18.61 -10.22 13.60
CA SER A 65 -19.58 -9.56 12.71
C SER A 65 -18.97 -8.41 11.90
N ARG A 66 -18.04 -7.67 12.50
CA ARG A 66 -17.34 -6.54 11.86
C ARG A 66 -16.44 -7.00 10.72
N TYR A 67 -15.70 -8.10 10.86
CA TYR A 67 -14.88 -8.62 9.77
C TYR A 67 -15.70 -9.25 8.64
N LEU A 68 -16.83 -9.89 8.94
CA LEU A 68 -17.80 -10.28 7.90
C LEU A 68 -18.36 -9.06 7.15
N THR A 69 -18.62 -7.97 7.86
CA THR A 69 -19.07 -6.71 7.27
C THR A 69 -17.99 -6.09 6.36
N HIS A 70 -16.72 -6.13 6.78
CA HIS A 70 -15.61 -5.69 5.93
C HIS A 70 -15.52 -6.51 4.64
N ALA A 71 -15.63 -7.84 4.73
CA ALA A 71 -15.65 -8.70 3.55
C ALA A 71 -16.79 -8.33 2.58
N HIS A 72 -17.98 -8.07 3.13
CA HIS A 72 -19.13 -7.61 2.34
C HIS A 72 -18.87 -6.26 1.66
N ASN A 73 -18.32 -5.29 2.38
CA ASN A 73 -18.01 -3.96 1.86
C ASN A 73 -16.95 -4.01 0.75
N ILE A 74 -15.88 -4.80 0.92
CA ILE A 74 -14.87 -5.00 -0.12
C ILE A 74 -15.52 -5.59 -1.38
N ARG A 75 -16.40 -6.60 -1.25
CA ARG A 75 -17.14 -7.14 -2.39
C ARG A 75 -18.05 -6.12 -3.06
N ARG A 76 -18.71 -5.26 -2.28
CA ARG A 76 -19.47 -4.14 -2.83
C ARG A 76 -18.57 -3.16 -3.59
N GLY A 77 -17.38 -2.87 -3.09
CA GLY A 77 -16.36 -2.09 -3.79
C GLY A 77 -15.95 -2.69 -5.14
N ILE A 78 -15.80 -4.02 -5.20
CA ILE A 78 -15.51 -4.74 -6.45
C ILE A 78 -16.59 -4.49 -7.49
N GLU A 79 -17.86 -4.49 -7.09
CA GLU A 79 -18.98 -4.25 -8.02
C GLU A 79 -18.99 -2.80 -8.53
N PHE A 80 -18.61 -1.80 -7.72
CA PHE A 80 -18.40 -0.43 -8.21
C PHE A 80 -17.27 -0.34 -9.26
N ILE A 81 -16.18 -1.08 -9.06
CA ILE A 81 -15.08 -1.13 -10.02
C ILE A 81 -15.53 -1.78 -11.33
N LYS A 82 -16.21 -2.93 -11.26
CA LYS A 82 -16.67 -3.66 -12.46
C LYS A 82 -17.71 -2.89 -13.27
N HIS A 83 -18.63 -2.19 -12.62
CA HIS A 83 -19.76 -1.55 -13.30
C HIS A 83 -19.48 -0.12 -13.75
N SER A 84 -18.70 0.64 -12.98
CA SER A 84 -18.46 2.07 -13.26
C SER A 84 -16.99 2.46 -13.28
N GLY A 85 -16.05 1.53 -13.05
CA GLY A 85 -14.63 1.85 -12.93
C GLY A 85 -14.32 2.73 -11.70
N ASP A 86 -15.21 2.73 -10.70
CA ASP A 86 -15.04 3.56 -9.51
C ASP A 86 -14.33 2.79 -8.40
N TYR A 87 -13.04 3.08 -8.25
CA TYR A 87 -12.17 2.51 -7.22
C TYR A 87 -12.23 3.27 -5.90
N MET A 88 -12.87 4.44 -5.85
CA MET A 88 -12.70 5.36 -4.73
C MET A 88 -13.30 4.86 -3.41
N PRO A 89 -14.50 4.26 -3.40
CA PRO A 89 -15.02 3.62 -2.19
C PRO A 89 -14.11 2.51 -1.65
N MET A 90 -13.28 1.89 -2.51
CA MET A 90 -12.40 0.79 -2.11
C MET A 90 -11.32 1.23 -1.12
N ILE A 91 -10.86 2.49 -1.18
CA ILE A 91 -9.84 3.01 -0.25
C ILE A 91 -10.30 2.85 1.20
N ASP A 92 -11.53 3.27 1.49
CA ASP A 92 -12.10 3.16 2.84
C ASP A 92 -12.37 1.70 3.21
N PHE A 93 -12.92 0.90 2.30
CA PHE A 93 -13.23 -0.52 2.55
C PHE A 93 -11.98 -1.36 2.85
N LEU A 94 -10.83 -1.03 2.26
CA LEU A 94 -9.56 -1.70 2.52
C LEU A 94 -8.84 -1.16 3.77
N ASN A 95 -9.07 0.10 4.15
CA ASN A 95 -8.45 0.69 5.34
C ASN A 95 -9.04 0.13 6.64
N THR A 96 -10.34 -0.12 6.67
CA THR A 96 -11.07 -0.47 7.90
C THR A 96 -10.55 -1.72 8.62
N PRO A 97 -10.21 -2.85 7.95
CA PRO A 97 -9.72 -4.05 8.64
C PRO A 97 -8.38 -3.84 9.37
N TRP A 98 -7.49 -3.00 8.82
CA TRP A 98 -6.16 -2.71 9.39
C TRP A 98 -6.26 -1.77 10.60
N THR A 99 -7.06 -0.69 10.51
CA THR A 99 -7.23 0.28 11.61
C THR A 99 -7.88 -0.30 12.88
N ASP A 100 -8.53 -1.44 12.76
CA ASP A 100 -9.25 -2.11 13.85
C ASP A 100 -8.34 -2.77 14.89
N TYR A 101 -7.03 -2.91 14.61
CA TYR A 101 -6.08 -3.66 15.46
C TYR A 101 -6.17 -3.26 16.94
N ARG A 102 -6.15 -1.95 17.22
CA ARG A 102 -6.22 -1.45 18.60
C ARG A 102 -7.47 -1.93 19.32
N GLY A 103 -8.64 -1.80 18.67
CA GLY A 103 -9.90 -2.22 19.27
C GLY A 103 -9.99 -3.73 19.49
N LEU A 104 -9.37 -4.52 18.60
CA LEU A 104 -9.28 -5.97 18.74
C LEU A 104 -8.39 -6.39 19.93
N VAL A 105 -7.18 -5.83 20.05
CA VAL A 105 -6.24 -6.27 21.10
C VAL A 105 -6.59 -5.76 22.49
N GLU A 106 -7.39 -4.69 22.58
CA GLU A 106 -7.96 -4.20 23.85
C GLU A 106 -9.10 -5.08 24.39
N GLN A 107 -9.56 -6.10 23.64
CA GLN A 107 -10.50 -7.08 24.16
C GLN A 107 -9.86 -7.97 25.25
N PRO A 108 -10.65 -8.57 26.15
CA PRO A 108 -10.12 -9.50 27.14
C PRO A 108 -9.72 -10.83 26.48
N LEU A 109 -8.59 -10.87 25.79
CA LEU A 109 -8.10 -12.02 25.00
C LEU A 109 -7.36 -13.08 25.82
N GLY A 110 -7.25 -12.91 27.15
CA GLY A 110 -6.49 -13.81 28.03
C GLY A 110 -7.02 -15.24 28.16
N TRP A 111 -8.16 -15.54 27.53
CA TRP A 111 -8.72 -16.89 27.44
C TRP A 111 -8.10 -17.71 26.29
N MET A 112 -7.42 -17.07 25.33
CA MET A 112 -6.73 -17.78 24.25
C MET A 112 -5.50 -18.49 24.79
N ARG A 113 -5.31 -19.76 24.41
CA ARG A 113 -4.03 -20.45 24.60
C ARG A 113 -2.96 -19.84 23.70
N ASP A 114 -1.69 -20.04 24.05
CA ASP A 114 -0.56 -19.48 23.29
C ASP A 114 -0.59 -19.88 21.81
N GLU A 115 -0.94 -21.12 21.47
CA GLU A 115 -1.02 -21.56 20.08
C GLU A 115 -2.17 -20.87 19.33
N GLN A 116 -3.32 -20.68 20.00
CA GLN A 116 -4.46 -19.97 19.43
C GLN A 116 -4.12 -18.49 19.21
N ARG A 117 -3.41 -17.88 20.17
CA ARG A 117 -2.97 -16.51 20.06
C ARG A 117 -2.03 -16.32 18.87
N GLN A 118 -1.04 -17.20 18.72
CA GLN A 118 -0.14 -17.17 17.57
C GLN A 118 -0.86 -17.36 16.24
N GLN A 119 -1.84 -18.27 16.17
CA GLN A 119 -2.65 -18.48 14.96
C GLN A 119 -3.49 -17.23 14.63
N TRP A 120 -4.09 -16.61 15.64
CA TRP A 120 -4.85 -15.38 15.52
C TRP A 120 -3.97 -14.23 15.02
N ASP A 121 -2.79 -14.02 15.62
CA ASP A 121 -1.86 -12.96 15.23
C ASP A 121 -1.40 -13.14 13.77
N ARG A 122 -1.05 -14.36 13.36
CA ARG A 122 -0.66 -14.66 11.97
C ARG A 122 -1.79 -14.38 10.98
N ALA A 123 -3.02 -14.80 11.30
CA ALA A 123 -4.19 -14.58 10.45
C ALA A 123 -4.47 -13.07 10.30
N PHE A 124 -4.41 -12.34 11.42
CA PHE A 124 -4.62 -10.89 11.44
C PHE A 124 -3.53 -10.13 10.66
N GLN A 125 -2.26 -10.49 10.84
CA GLN A 125 -1.14 -9.87 10.12
C GLN A 125 -1.25 -10.09 8.61
N ARG A 126 -1.57 -11.31 8.17
CA ARG A 126 -1.79 -11.64 6.76
C ARG A 126 -2.93 -10.82 6.15
N LEU A 127 -4.07 -10.74 6.85
CA LEU A 127 -5.21 -9.94 6.43
C LEU A 127 -4.85 -8.45 6.34
N SER A 128 -4.23 -7.92 7.40
CA SER A 128 -3.87 -6.51 7.52
C SER A 128 -2.92 -6.10 6.42
N TYR A 129 -1.86 -6.88 6.18
CA TYR A 129 -0.90 -6.62 5.12
C TYR A 129 -1.55 -6.60 3.74
N ALA A 130 -2.44 -7.56 3.45
CA ALA A 130 -3.14 -7.62 2.17
C ALA A 130 -3.98 -6.36 1.93
N CYS A 131 -4.85 -6.01 2.88
CA CYS A 131 -5.75 -4.88 2.72
C CYS A 131 -4.99 -3.54 2.68
N ASP A 132 -3.99 -3.37 3.56
CA ASP A 132 -3.18 -2.16 3.64
C ASP A 132 -2.33 -1.94 2.38
N SER A 133 -1.75 -3.00 1.80
CA SER A 133 -0.97 -2.90 0.55
C SER A 133 -1.81 -2.36 -0.60
N ALA A 134 -3.04 -2.86 -0.75
CA ALA A 134 -3.97 -2.43 -1.77
C ALA A 134 -4.52 -1.02 -1.52
N GLN A 135 -4.83 -0.70 -0.25
CA GLN A 135 -5.26 0.64 0.16
C GLN A 135 -4.17 1.67 -0.16
N THR A 136 -2.93 1.36 0.20
CA THR A 136 -1.75 2.19 -0.01
C THR A 136 -1.54 2.47 -1.50
N THR A 137 -1.71 1.47 -2.38
CA THR A 137 -1.64 1.69 -3.83
C THR A 137 -2.67 2.70 -4.33
N LEU A 138 -3.90 2.68 -3.78
CA LEU A 138 -4.98 3.58 -4.22
C LEU A 138 -4.87 4.98 -3.61
N LYS A 139 -4.24 5.13 -2.45
CA LYS A 139 -4.27 6.32 -1.60
C LYS A 139 -3.91 7.62 -2.31
N ASN A 140 -2.90 7.62 -3.19
CA ASN A 140 -2.52 8.85 -3.90
C ASN A 140 -3.61 9.39 -4.84
N ASN A 141 -4.52 8.54 -5.33
CA ASN A 141 -5.63 8.95 -6.19
C ASN A 141 -6.69 9.79 -5.47
N GLU A 142 -6.69 9.78 -4.13
CA GLU A 142 -7.63 10.54 -3.32
C GLU A 142 -7.32 12.05 -3.34
N THR A 143 -6.04 12.41 -3.16
CA THR A 143 -5.66 13.78 -2.81
C THR A 143 -4.53 14.38 -3.63
N LYS A 144 -3.59 13.59 -4.17
CA LYS A 144 -2.29 14.13 -4.65
C LYS A 144 -2.41 15.00 -5.89
N GLY A 145 -3.22 14.58 -6.87
CA GLY A 145 -3.48 15.41 -8.04
C GLY A 145 -4.23 16.70 -7.70
N GLY A 146 -5.09 16.69 -6.68
CA GLY A 146 -5.75 17.88 -6.14
C GLY A 146 -4.76 18.83 -5.47
N HIS A 147 -3.91 18.30 -4.57
CA HIS A 147 -2.84 19.07 -3.92
C HIS A 147 -1.89 19.69 -4.95
N TRP A 148 -1.59 18.97 -6.03
CA TRP A 148 -0.76 19.49 -7.12
C TRP A 148 -1.39 20.68 -7.83
N LEU A 149 -2.71 20.63 -8.10
CA LEU A 149 -3.45 21.75 -8.70
C LEU A 149 -3.42 22.99 -7.80
N SER A 150 -3.51 22.81 -6.49
CA SER A 150 -3.48 23.90 -5.51
C SER A 150 -2.08 24.23 -4.97
N ARG A 151 -0.99 23.69 -5.55
CA ARG A 151 0.37 23.74 -4.96
C ARG A 151 0.91 25.14 -4.67
N ALA A 152 0.44 26.15 -5.39
CA ALA A 152 0.79 27.55 -5.13
C ALA A 152 0.17 28.12 -3.84
N SER A 153 -0.92 27.52 -3.35
CA SER A 153 -1.75 28.01 -2.25
C SER A 153 -1.88 27.04 -1.06
N ILE A 154 -1.33 25.82 -1.13
CA ILE A 154 -1.48 24.81 -0.06
C ILE A 154 -0.71 25.13 1.23
N GLY A 155 0.17 26.14 1.23
CA GLY A 155 0.87 26.59 2.45
C GLY A 155 1.62 25.45 3.14
N ASN A 156 1.30 25.21 4.42
CA ASN A 156 1.93 24.18 5.24
C ASN A 156 1.58 22.75 4.79
N ASP A 157 0.48 22.55 4.07
CA ASP A 157 0.07 21.24 3.55
C ASP A 157 0.97 20.77 2.40
N ARG A 158 1.96 21.58 1.99
CA ARG A 158 2.99 21.20 1.05
C ARG A 158 3.72 19.91 1.45
N ILE A 159 3.92 19.66 2.75
CA ILE A 159 4.52 18.40 3.21
C ILE A 159 3.73 17.16 2.74
N TYR A 160 2.40 17.26 2.65
CA TYR A 160 1.54 16.19 2.13
C TYR A 160 1.52 16.13 0.61
N LEU A 161 1.93 17.18 -0.09
CA LEU A 161 2.16 17.11 -1.53
C LEU A 161 3.47 16.40 -1.85
N GLU A 162 4.54 16.72 -1.12
CA GLU A 162 5.89 16.21 -1.38
C GLU A 162 6.03 14.71 -1.07
N ARG A 163 5.24 14.19 -0.12
CA ARG A 163 5.27 12.77 0.28
C ARG A 163 4.45 11.90 -0.69
N ASP A 164 5.08 10.88 -1.25
CA ASP A 164 4.41 9.73 -1.85
C ASP A 164 3.76 8.90 -0.72
N ASP A 165 2.42 8.89 -0.64
CA ASP A 165 1.67 8.13 0.36
C ASP A 165 1.35 6.70 -0.09
N SER A 166 1.84 6.32 -1.27
CA SER A 166 1.69 4.98 -1.81
C SER A 166 2.93 4.14 -1.49
N HIS A 167 3.56 3.59 -2.52
CA HIS A 167 4.71 2.71 -2.40
C HIS A 167 5.95 3.41 -2.96
N ALA A 168 6.56 4.27 -2.14
CA ALA A 168 7.77 4.97 -2.54
C ALA A 168 8.94 3.98 -2.74
N GLY A 169 9.58 4.00 -3.91
CA GLY A 169 10.81 3.26 -4.19
C GLY A 169 10.66 1.78 -4.57
N ASP A 170 11.57 0.97 -4.01
CA ASP A 170 11.77 -0.47 -4.16
C ASP A 170 10.56 -1.36 -3.79
N MET A 171 9.75 -1.85 -4.73
CA MET A 171 8.64 -2.77 -4.39
C MET A 171 9.11 -4.15 -3.94
N ALA A 172 10.38 -4.52 -4.13
CA ALA A 172 10.92 -5.86 -3.83
C ALA A 172 10.63 -6.33 -2.40
N ASP A 173 10.76 -5.44 -1.41
CA ASP A 173 10.43 -5.78 -0.02
C ASP A 173 8.93 -6.01 0.17
N ALA A 174 8.08 -5.17 -0.44
CA ALA A 174 6.64 -5.35 -0.41
C ALA A 174 6.20 -6.67 -1.07
N ILE A 175 6.86 -7.06 -2.16
CA ILE A 175 6.63 -8.33 -2.85
C ILE A 175 7.11 -9.51 -1.98
N ARG A 176 8.27 -9.39 -1.33
CA ARG A 176 8.81 -10.40 -0.41
C ARG A 176 7.83 -10.66 0.73
N PHE A 177 7.35 -9.61 1.40
CA PHE A 177 6.37 -9.76 2.48
C PHE A 177 5.04 -10.32 1.97
N ALA A 178 4.54 -9.86 0.81
CA ALA A 178 3.32 -10.40 0.22
C ALA A 178 3.43 -11.91 -0.09
N ARG A 179 4.63 -12.37 -0.47
CA ARG A 179 4.94 -13.80 -0.66
C ARG A 179 5.03 -14.54 0.67
N GLU A 180 5.71 -14.00 1.68
CA GLU A 180 5.83 -14.59 3.02
C GLU A 180 4.46 -14.78 3.68
N TYR A 181 3.54 -13.84 3.46
CA TYR A 181 2.16 -13.92 3.92
C TYR A 181 1.25 -14.77 3.01
N HIS A 182 1.77 -15.37 1.94
CA HIS A 182 0.98 -16.17 0.98
C HIS A 182 -0.22 -15.39 0.42
N ILE A 183 -0.03 -14.11 0.09
CA ILE A 183 -1.05 -13.23 -0.49
C ILE A 183 -0.92 -13.21 -2.01
N VAL A 184 0.31 -13.09 -2.50
CA VAL A 184 0.65 -13.16 -3.92
C VAL A 184 1.71 -14.23 -4.15
N SER A 185 1.76 -14.76 -5.36
CA SER A 185 2.82 -15.65 -5.82
C SER A 185 3.61 -14.93 -6.91
N PRO A 186 4.76 -14.31 -6.57
CA PRO A 186 5.57 -13.64 -7.58
C PRO A 186 6.00 -14.63 -8.66
N PRO A 187 5.97 -14.24 -9.95
CA PRO A 187 6.40 -15.11 -11.03
C PRO A 187 7.91 -15.35 -10.96
N SER A 188 8.38 -16.45 -11.57
CA SER A 188 9.83 -16.73 -11.65
C SER A 188 10.60 -15.70 -12.48
N ALA A 189 9.91 -15.01 -13.39
CA ALA A 189 10.37 -13.83 -14.11
C ALA A 189 9.18 -12.87 -14.24
N TYR A 190 9.40 -11.58 -13.97
CA TYR A 190 8.33 -10.59 -14.11
C TYR A 190 7.95 -10.41 -15.59
N PRO A 191 6.64 -10.31 -15.89
CA PRO A 191 6.17 -10.17 -17.25
C PRO A 191 6.61 -8.82 -17.81
N ARG A 192 7.07 -8.81 -19.06
CA ARG A 192 7.51 -7.57 -19.71
C ARG A 192 6.34 -6.66 -20.01
N HIS A 193 6.40 -5.44 -19.51
CA HIS A 193 5.43 -4.40 -19.79
C HIS A 193 5.90 -3.52 -20.95
N THR A 194 4.97 -3.08 -21.79
CA THR A 194 5.24 -2.11 -22.86
C THR A 194 4.80 -0.72 -22.41
N ILE A 195 5.52 0.30 -22.87
CA ILE A 195 5.21 1.69 -22.55
C ILE A 195 4.56 2.31 -23.79
N ASP A 196 3.35 2.81 -23.60
CA ASP A 196 2.59 3.53 -24.61
C ASP A 196 2.91 5.02 -24.49
N ALA A 197 3.89 5.46 -25.28
CA ALA A 197 4.37 6.84 -25.28
C ALA A 197 3.36 7.82 -25.91
N ASP A 198 2.40 7.33 -26.69
CA ASP A 198 1.35 8.14 -27.30
C ASP A 198 0.26 8.49 -26.27
N LEU A 199 0.07 7.62 -25.28
CA LEU A 199 -0.85 7.85 -24.17
C LEU A 199 -0.12 8.50 -22.99
N CYS A 200 -0.14 9.84 -22.99
CA CYS A 200 0.53 10.65 -21.98
C CYS A 200 -0.40 11.57 -21.18
N ALA A 201 0.04 11.99 -19.99
CA ALA A 201 -0.69 12.94 -19.17
C ALA A 201 0.25 13.79 -18.28
N LEU A 202 -0.13 15.05 -18.06
CA LEU A 202 0.57 15.95 -17.15
C LEU A 202 -0.05 15.89 -15.74
N PRO A 203 0.75 16.09 -14.67
CA PRO A 203 0.24 16.25 -13.32
C PRO A 203 -0.92 17.27 -13.21
N GLY A 204 -1.97 16.90 -12.48
CA GLY A 204 -3.20 17.66 -12.29
C GLY A 204 -4.20 17.56 -13.45
N LYS A 205 -3.81 17.07 -14.64
CA LYS A 205 -4.77 16.79 -15.73
C LYS A 205 -5.56 15.52 -15.43
N PRO A 206 -6.79 15.38 -15.93
CA PRO A 206 -7.53 14.13 -15.80
C PRO A 206 -6.74 12.97 -16.42
N CYS A 207 -6.62 11.88 -15.67
CA CYS A 207 -6.02 10.64 -16.14
C CYS A 207 -6.84 10.09 -17.31
N PRO A 208 -6.23 9.81 -18.48
CA PRO A 208 -6.97 9.37 -19.64
C PRO A 208 -7.37 7.89 -19.54
N ARG A 209 -6.67 7.09 -18.72
CA ARG A 209 -6.90 5.64 -18.60
C ARG A 209 -6.47 5.11 -17.24
N THR A 210 -7.31 4.27 -16.63
CA THR A 210 -6.96 3.56 -15.39
C THR A 210 -5.82 2.56 -15.64
N GLY A 211 -4.80 2.58 -14.79
CA GLY A 211 -3.68 1.63 -14.84
C GLY A 211 -2.39 2.21 -14.27
N VAL A 212 -1.27 1.58 -14.63
CA VAL A 212 0.06 1.98 -14.18
C VAL A 212 0.67 2.99 -15.13
N TRP A 213 1.37 3.97 -14.57
CA TRP A 213 2.00 5.07 -15.25
C TRP A 213 3.46 5.20 -14.79
N VAL A 214 4.33 5.54 -15.74
CA VAL A 214 5.76 5.76 -15.54
C VAL A 214 6.14 7.20 -15.91
N PRO A 215 6.96 7.89 -15.11
CA PRO A 215 7.35 9.26 -15.42
C PRO A 215 8.44 9.28 -16.49
N VAL A 216 8.47 10.32 -17.34
CA VAL A 216 9.46 10.44 -18.42
C VAL A 216 10.91 10.35 -17.94
N GLN A 217 11.20 10.83 -16.73
CA GLN A 217 12.53 10.77 -16.14
C GLN A 217 13.05 9.32 -16.03
N TRP A 218 12.16 8.36 -15.77
CA TRP A 218 12.52 6.95 -15.76
C TRP A 218 12.92 6.45 -17.15
N LEU A 219 12.22 6.91 -18.20
CA LEU A 219 12.55 6.60 -19.60
C LEU A 219 13.90 7.18 -20.01
N GLU A 220 14.30 8.27 -19.39
CA GLU A 220 15.60 8.94 -19.55
C GLU A 220 16.71 8.30 -18.71
N GLY A 221 16.40 7.25 -17.95
CA GLY A 221 17.37 6.46 -17.18
C GLY A 221 17.45 6.78 -15.69
N ALA A 222 16.55 7.63 -15.16
CA ALA A 222 16.46 7.86 -13.72
C ALA A 222 15.97 6.60 -12.98
N ASN A 223 16.58 6.30 -11.83
CA ASN A 223 16.27 5.14 -11.00
C ASN A 223 15.66 5.52 -9.64
N ASP A 224 15.40 6.80 -9.41
CA ASP A 224 14.94 7.38 -8.15
C ASP A 224 13.46 7.85 -8.21
N PHE A 225 12.67 7.39 -9.19
CA PHE A 225 11.30 7.90 -9.43
C PHE A 225 10.20 6.85 -9.26
N SER A 226 9.21 7.05 -8.39
CA SER A 226 8.10 6.08 -8.26
C SER A 226 7.23 5.96 -9.52
N LEU A 227 6.85 4.72 -9.86
CA LEU A 227 5.69 4.45 -10.71
C LEU A 227 4.40 4.76 -9.94
N ALA A 228 3.30 4.96 -10.66
CA ALA A 228 2.02 5.33 -10.08
C ALA A 228 0.89 4.50 -10.68
N PHE A 229 -0.04 4.05 -9.85
CA PHE A 229 -1.37 3.66 -10.33
C PHE A 229 -2.29 4.88 -10.37
N CYS A 230 -2.97 5.11 -11.49
CA CYS A 230 -3.91 6.21 -11.63
C CYS A 230 -5.26 5.72 -12.18
N ILE A 231 -6.34 6.42 -11.83
CA ILE A 231 -7.72 6.08 -12.19
C ILE A 231 -8.26 7.11 -13.18
N GLN A 232 -8.87 6.62 -14.27
CA GLN A 232 -9.42 7.45 -15.32
C GLN A 232 -10.33 8.57 -14.77
N GLY A 233 -10.15 9.78 -15.29
CA GLY A 233 -10.89 10.97 -14.88
C GLY A 233 -10.40 11.61 -13.58
N ARG A 234 -9.64 10.91 -12.73
CA ARG A 234 -9.00 11.53 -11.56
C ARG A 234 -7.83 12.41 -11.99
N PRO A 235 -7.54 13.52 -11.28
CA PRO A 235 -6.35 14.32 -11.54
C PRO A 235 -5.08 13.47 -11.36
N MET A 236 -4.21 13.45 -12.36
CA MET A 236 -2.90 12.80 -12.29
C MET A 236 -2.09 13.37 -11.12
N GLN A 237 -1.48 12.49 -10.34
CA GLN A 237 -0.53 12.87 -9.30
C GLN A 237 0.77 13.45 -9.90
N PRO A 238 1.57 14.22 -9.14
CA PRO A 238 2.93 14.56 -9.56
C PRO A 238 3.81 13.31 -9.58
N ALA A 239 4.96 13.38 -10.25
CA ALA A 239 5.98 12.37 -10.07
C ALA A 239 6.65 12.56 -8.70
N TYR A 240 7.08 11.45 -8.10
CA TYR A 240 7.77 11.44 -6.83
C TYR A 240 9.21 11.01 -7.01
N ARG A 241 10.14 11.92 -6.76
CA ARG A 241 11.59 11.64 -6.76
C ARG A 241 12.03 11.32 -5.35
N ILE A 242 12.77 10.24 -5.18
CA ILE A 242 13.35 9.82 -3.91
C ILE A 242 14.64 10.60 -3.71
N VAL A 243 14.65 11.49 -2.71
CA VAL A 243 15.80 12.35 -2.41
C VAL A 243 16.79 11.71 -1.43
N GLY A 244 16.41 10.58 -0.85
CA GLY A 244 17.24 9.77 0.03
C GLY A 244 16.39 8.94 0.99
N LEU A 245 17.07 8.29 1.93
CA LEU A 245 16.48 7.42 2.93
C LEU A 245 16.61 8.08 4.31
N GLU A 246 15.48 8.31 4.97
CA GLU A 246 15.44 8.77 6.36
C GLU A 246 15.63 7.59 7.31
N LEU A 247 16.51 7.77 8.29
CA LEU A 247 16.75 6.83 9.35
C LEU A 247 16.21 7.39 10.66
N SER A 248 15.26 6.69 11.26
CA SER A 248 14.90 6.92 12.65
C SER A 248 15.77 6.00 13.52
N ASN A 249 16.98 6.45 13.87
CA ASN A 249 17.89 5.70 14.71
C ASN A 249 17.50 5.85 16.19
N PRO A 250 16.98 4.80 16.85
CA PRO A 250 16.53 4.91 18.25
C PRO A 250 17.69 5.05 19.25
N PHE A 251 18.93 4.84 18.81
CA PHE A 251 20.13 4.92 19.65
C PHE A 251 20.91 6.23 19.48
N ASP A 252 20.54 7.07 18.50
CA ASP A 252 21.20 8.35 18.24
C ASP A 252 21.10 9.27 19.47
N GLY A 253 22.24 9.80 19.90
CA GLY A 253 22.36 10.62 21.11
C GLY A 253 22.28 9.84 22.45
N PHE A 254 22.16 8.51 22.41
CA PHE A 254 22.17 7.64 23.60
C PHE A 254 23.40 6.74 23.66
N ASP A 255 23.75 6.10 22.54
CA ASP A 255 24.87 5.18 22.44
C ASP A 255 25.44 5.23 21.02
N ASP A 256 26.60 5.86 20.87
CA ASP A 256 27.23 6.10 19.57
C ASP A 256 27.66 4.79 18.88
N GLU A 257 27.99 3.74 19.64
CA GLU A 257 28.39 2.43 19.10
C GLU A 257 27.17 1.70 18.54
N MET A 258 26.10 1.57 19.35
CA MET A 258 24.84 0.98 18.88
C MET A 258 24.18 1.81 17.78
N ALA A 259 24.30 3.14 17.81
CA ALA A 259 23.82 4.01 16.76
C ALA A 259 24.53 3.72 15.43
N ALA A 260 25.86 3.58 15.45
CA ALA A 260 26.64 3.23 14.27
C ALA A 260 26.31 1.81 13.75
N GLU A 261 26.15 0.84 14.64
CA GLU A 261 25.74 -0.53 14.28
C GLU A 261 24.34 -0.56 13.65
N TYR A 262 23.38 0.13 14.25
CA TYR A 262 22.02 0.24 13.71
C TYR A 262 22.04 0.92 12.34
N GLU A 263 22.78 2.02 12.20
CA GLU A 263 22.96 2.68 10.91
C GLU A 263 23.63 1.81 9.87
N ALA A 264 24.51 0.88 10.24
CA ALA A 264 25.13 -0.01 9.25
C ALA A 264 24.10 -0.97 8.60
N ILE A 265 23.05 -1.36 9.32
CA ILE A 265 22.06 -2.36 8.87
C ILE A 265 20.70 -1.78 8.48
N ALA A 266 20.36 -0.59 8.97
CA ALA A 266 19.06 0.01 8.74
C ALA A 266 18.91 0.49 7.29
N LYS A 267 17.88 -0.02 6.61
CA LYS A 267 17.51 0.35 5.23
C LYS A 267 17.03 1.80 5.12
N GLY A 268 16.34 2.32 6.15
CA GLY A 268 15.71 3.64 6.12
C GLY A 268 14.42 3.67 5.30
N SER A 269 13.67 4.76 5.42
CA SER A 269 12.41 4.97 4.69
C SER A 269 12.60 6.01 3.58
N PRO A 270 12.10 5.77 2.35
CA PRO A 270 12.22 6.74 1.26
C PRO A 270 11.59 8.09 1.61
N VAL A 271 12.38 9.15 1.46
CA VAL A 271 11.91 10.53 1.48
C VAL A 271 11.74 10.97 0.05
N THR A 272 10.57 11.53 -0.25
CA THR A 272 10.20 11.94 -1.59
C THR A 272 9.99 13.43 -1.69
N GLU A 273 10.16 13.96 -2.89
CA GLU A 273 9.67 15.27 -3.30
C GLU A 273 8.81 15.13 -4.55
N SER A 274 7.82 16.00 -4.66
CA SER A 274 6.94 16.10 -5.82
C SER A 274 7.63 16.92 -6.91
N VAL A 275 7.62 16.39 -8.14
CA VAL A 275 8.22 17.05 -9.29
C VAL A 275 7.28 17.00 -10.50
N ASP A 276 7.50 17.95 -11.40
CA ASP A 276 6.78 17.97 -12.67
C ASP A 276 7.25 16.81 -13.58
N THR A 277 6.38 16.34 -14.44
CA THR A 277 6.68 15.23 -15.36
C THR A 277 5.71 15.18 -16.53
N THR A 278 6.02 14.33 -17.50
CA THR A 278 5.02 13.74 -18.38
C THR A 278 4.92 12.26 -18.03
N TRP A 279 3.73 11.82 -17.64
CA TRP A 279 3.43 10.41 -17.41
C TRP A 279 3.18 9.72 -18.74
N SER A 280 3.71 8.50 -18.91
CA SER A 280 3.40 7.59 -20.01
C SER A 280 2.72 6.33 -19.47
N PHE A 281 1.78 5.78 -20.21
CA PHE A 281 1.02 4.61 -19.77
C PHE A 281 1.86 3.34 -19.89
N VAL A 282 1.86 2.49 -18.87
CA VAL A 282 2.51 1.18 -18.86
C VAL A 282 1.45 0.13 -19.15
N GLN A 283 1.42 -0.47 -20.33
CA GLN A 283 0.42 -1.49 -20.65
C GLN A 283 0.62 -2.75 -19.79
N ALA A 284 -0.47 -3.25 -19.21
CA ALA A 284 -0.46 -4.54 -18.54
C ALA A 284 -0.06 -5.63 -19.56
N SER A 285 0.88 -6.48 -19.17
CA SER A 285 1.17 -7.69 -19.95
C SER A 285 -0.08 -8.60 -19.92
N PRO A 286 -0.35 -9.38 -20.99
CA PRO A 286 -1.46 -10.34 -21.02
C PRO A 286 -1.43 -11.40 -19.90
N GLU A 287 -0.28 -11.53 -19.22
CA GLU A 287 -0.01 -12.51 -18.16
C GLU A 287 -0.28 -11.97 -16.74
N VAL A 288 -0.82 -10.75 -16.60
CA VAL A 288 -1.13 -10.08 -15.33
C VAL A 288 -2.64 -9.97 -15.08
#